data_AF-A0A9D2FL71-F1
#
_entry.id   AF-A0A9D2FL71-F1
#
_cell.length_a   1.000
_cell.length_b   1.000
_cell.length_c   1.000
_cell.angle_alpha   90.00
_cell.angle_beta   90.00
_cell.angle_gamma   90.00
#
_symmetry.space_group_name_H-M   'P 1'
#
loop_
_entity.id
_entity.type
_entity.pdbx_description
1 polymer ?
#
loop_
_entity_poly.entity_id
_entity_poly.type
_entity_poly.pdbx_seq_one_letter_code
_entity_poly.pdbx_strand_id
1 'polypeptide(L)'
;MWHEILFRVLSIINYVVLIIIAIPLLLQIFYVLFSFIRKKTWKKSEKKGRVAYLIPAHNEEDVIYQAVKHLIETQKYPREKFDVFVVAHNCQDRTAELAEKAGAKVLVLNDAPGQKTYLYAPIKYCIDYLLGLEGEESYDFVLRLDADNYVNAEFTSLMNDAYQAGVDFARPYEGALNGAQNFYTKACALFYAFDSRFGSRVRERLGIAAHINGPGSMFSMRMLRACGGYDCTSISDDAEFNFNRMLEGVKGHYVEDAVVYEDMPSSFHDTLNRNKRIGSGSMGLLKGQLLKMFGKFFTTGNFSYLEMFLTYIFNFLAILISVWIPLYYIYHFTYTALIVNGVIAVEWMPVAYYSSMLWTTLWCAVGIAGGLFVLFGFGQAAILAFVDYKKLGAKRRREMISAVLLFPAFLVLYSVTLCIGALSKPSWGKVSRNAPPPQADEGE
;
A
#
# COMPACT_ATOMS: atom_id res chain seq x y z
N MET A 1 -48.04 1.23 9.41
CA MET A 1 -47.48 2.61 9.48
C MET A 1 -46.01 2.73 9.95
N TRP A 2 -45.62 2.42 11.21
CA TRP A 2 -44.24 2.68 11.67
C TRP A 2 -43.16 1.89 10.91
N HIS A 3 -43.45 0.65 10.52
CA HIS A 3 -42.54 -0.20 9.75
C HIS A 3 -42.32 0.33 8.33
N GLU A 4 -43.32 0.99 7.72
CA GLU A 4 -43.19 1.67 6.42
C GLU A 4 -42.30 2.92 6.53
N ILE A 5 -42.42 3.66 7.64
CA ILE A 5 -41.53 4.80 7.94
C ILE A 5 -40.09 4.30 8.09
N LEU A 6 -39.87 3.26 8.91
CA LEU A 6 -38.55 2.68 9.13
C LEU A 6 -37.92 2.20 7.81
N PHE A 7 -38.67 1.47 6.99
CA PHE A 7 -38.20 1.00 5.69
C PHE A 7 -37.74 2.15 4.78
N ARG A 8 -38.50 3.24 4.72
CA ARG A 8 -38.13 4.43 3.92
C ARG A 8 -36.89 5.12 4.47
N VAL A 9 -36.80 5.32 5.78
CA VAL A 9 -35.63 5.92 6.43
C VAL A 9 -34.38 5.10 6.13
N LEU A 10 -34.43 3.78 6.34
CA LEU A 10 -33.30 2.89 6.06
C LEU A 10 -32.93 2.89 4.57
N SER A 11 -33.92 3.00 3.68
CA SER A 11 -33.67 3.07 2.23
C SER A 11 -32.98 4.38 1.83
N ILE A 12 -33.37 5.52 2.42
CA ILE A 12 -32.70 6.81 2.21
C ILE A 12 -31.26 6.73 2.70
N ILE A 13 -31.04 6.20 3.92
CA ILE A 13 -29.68 6.00 4.45
C ILE A 13 -28.87 5.11 3.51
N ASN A 14 -29.45 4.03 2.99
CA ASN A 14 -28.77 3.15 2.05
C ASN A 14 -28.38 3.87 0.76
N TYR A 15 -29.25 4.71 0.17
CA TYR A 15 -28.89 5.50 -1.01
C TYR A 15 -27.73 6.47 -0.73
N VAL A 16 -27.72 7.12 0.43
CA VAL A 16 -26.61 7.99 0.84
C VAL A 16 -25.32 7.18 0.97
N VAL A 17 -25.36 6.02 1.62
CA VAL A 17 -24.20 5.12 1.76
C VAL A 17 -23.69 4.67 0.39
N LEU A 18 -24.58 4.30 -0.53
CA LEU A 18 -24.20 3.90 -1.89
C LEU A 18 -23.54 5.05 -2.66
N ILE A 19 -24.02 6.29 -2.53
CA ILE A 19 -23.40 7.46 -3.17
C ILE A 19 -21.99 7.69 -2.60
N ILE A 20 -21.83 7.61 -1.27
CA ILE A 20 -20.53 7.76 -0.62
C ILE A 20 -19.54 6.69 -1.11
N ILE A 21 -19.99 5.44 -1.27
CA ILE A 21 -19.18 4.33 -1.81
C ILE A 21 -18.88 4.52 -3.30
N ALA A 22 -19.84 5.01 -4.08
CA ALA A 22 -19.70 5.16 -5.52
C ALA A 22 -18.58 6.15 -5.89
N ILE A 23 -18.38 7.23 -5.12
CA ILE A 23 -17.39 8.27 -5.45
C ILE A 23 -15.95 7.71 -5.50
N PRO A 24 -15.41 7.04 -4.46
CA PRO A 24 -14.10 6.39 -4.55
C PRO A 24 -14.05 5.26 -5.59
N LEU A 25 -15.15 4.51 -5.79
CA LEU A 25 -15.18 3.47 -6.81
C LEU A 25 -15.04 4.05 -8.23
N LEU A 26 -15.66 5.20 -8.52
CA LEU A 26 -15.49 5.89 -9.80
C LEU A 26 -14.03 6.30 -10.03
N LEU A 27 -13.32 6.74 -8.99
CA LEU A 27 -11.87 7.00 -9.06
C LEU A 27 -11.07 5.72 -9.37
N GLN A 28 -11.47 4.59 -8.79
CA GLN A 28 -10.84 3.30 -9.09
C GLN A 28 -11.11 2.84 -10.54
N ILE A 29 -12.33 3.03 -11.06
CA ILE A 29 -12.64 2.76 -12.48
C ILE A 29 -11.76 3.64 -13.37
N PHE A 30 -11.62 4.93 -13.03
CA PHE A 30 -10.74 5.85 -13.72
C PHE A 30 -9.30 5.31 -13.80
N TYR A 31 -8.73 4.82 -12.70
CA TYR A 31 -7.39 4.23 -12.70
C TYR A 31 -7.25 2.99 -13.59
N VAL A 32 -8.28 2.14 -13.64
CA VAL A 32 -8.29 0.97 -14.55
C VAL A 32 -8.28 1.39 -16.00
N LEU A 33 -9.15 2.34 -16.38
CA LEU A 33 -9.26 2.82 -17.76
C LEU A 33 -7.97 3.48 -18.24
N PHE A 34 -7.28 4.21 -17.36
CA PHE A 34 -6.02 4.88 -17.69
C PHE A 34 -4.77 4.04 -17.41
N SER A 35 -4.91 2.76 -17.03
CA SER A 35 -3.78 1.88 -16.67
C SER A 35 -2.76 1.65 -17.79
N PHE A 36 -3.19 1.78 -19.05
CA PHE A 36 -2.35 1.65 -20.25
C PHE A 36 -1.72 2.97 -20.69
N ILE A 37 -1.89 4.06 -19.93
CA ILE A 37 -1.18 5.30 -20.17
C ILE A 37 0.33 5.02 -20.22
N ARG A 38 1.02 5.65 -21.19
CA ARG A 38 2.46 5.50 -21.32
C ARG A 38 3.14 5.92 -20.02
N LYS A 39 3.97 5.04 -19.43
CA LYS A 39 4.73 5.34 -18.21
C LYS A 39 5.61 6.58 -18.37
N LYS A 40 5.85 7.28 -17.25
CA LYS A 40 6.81 8.39 -17.18
C LYS A 40 8.20 7.78 -17.11
N THR A 41 9.11 8.29 -17.93
CA THR A 41 10.53 7.92 -17.88
C THR A 41 11.33 9.15 -17.47
N TRP A 42 12.31 8.93 -16.62
CA TRP A 42 13.28 9.94 -16.20
C TRP A 42 14.46 9.93 -17.17
N LYS A 43 15.01 11.11 -17.46
CA LYS A 43 16.15 11.20 -18.39
C LYS A 43 17.38 10.65 -17.69
N LYS A 44 18.09 9.73 -18.36
CA LYS A 44 19.36 9.21 -17.86
C LYS A 44 20.33 10.35 -17.57
N SER A 45 20.87 10.36 -16.37
CA SER A 45 21.82 11.39 -15.91
C SER A 45 23.23 10.83 -15.78
N GLU A 46 24.19 11.60 -16.29
CA GLU A 46 25.62 11.35 -16.11
C GLU A 46 26.06 11.74 -14.69
N LYS A 47 25.41 12.72 -14.07
CA LYS A 47 25.69 13.13 -12.68
C LYS A 47 25.20 12.06 -11.71
N LYS A 48 26.11 11.57 -10.88
CA LYS A 48 25.86 10.56 -9.85
C LYS A 48 25.92 11.20 -8.46
N GLY A 49 24.77 11.23 -7.78
CA GLY A 49 24.70 11.63 -6.38
C GLY A 49 25.24 10.54 -5.45
N ARG A 50 25.65 10.94 -4.23
CA ARG A 50 26.03 10.01 -3.16
C ARG A 50 24.77 9.54 -2.42
N VAL A 51 24.57 8.23 -2.29
CA VAL A 51 23.32 7.63 -1.83
C VAL A 51 23.51 6.85 -0.53
N ALA A 52 22.60 7.03 0.43
CA ALA A 52 22.55 6.20 1.62
C ALA A 52 21.36 5.26 1.53
N TYR A 53 21.60 3.95 1.50
CA TYR A 53 20.56 2.98 1.79
C TYR A 53 20.34 2.93 3.31
N LEU A 54 19.09 3.01 3.74
CA LEU A 54 18.70 2.96 5.15
C LEU A 54 17.82 1.73 5.37
N ILE A 55 18.28 0.81 6.22
CA ILE A 55 17.58 -0.43 6.57
C ILE A 55 17.36 -0.49 8.08
N PRO A 56 16.12 -0.28 8.58
CA PRO A 56 15.80 -0.56 9.98
C PRO A 56 15.70 -2.07 10.19
N ALA A 57 16.28 -2.60 11.26
CA ALA A 57 16.27 -4.04 11.55
C ALA A 57 16.03 -4.32 13.03
N HIS A 58 15.18 -5.30 13.32
CA HIS A 58 14.90 -5.81 14.67
C HIS A 58 14.79 -7.35 14.63
N ASN A 59 15.83 -8.03 15.08
CA ASN A 59 15.94 -9.49 15.06
C ASN A 59 15.71 -10.13 13.67
N GLU A 60 16.51 -9.71 12.69
CA GLU A 60 16.44 -10.10 11.28
C GLU A 60 17.68 -10.91 10.84
N GLU A 61 18.32 -11.67 11.75
CA GLU A 61 19.52 -12.45 11.45
C GLU A 61 19.33 -13.45 10.28
N ASP A 62 18.09 -13.91 10.08
CA ASP A 62 17.70 -14.87 9.05
C ASP A 62 17.84 -14.32 7.62
N VAL A 63 17.75 -12.98 7.44
CA VAL A 63 17.63 -12.35 6.10
C VAL A 63 18.66 -11.24 5.84
N ILE A 64 19.09 -10.52 6.88
CA ILE A 64 19.84 -9.26 6.72
C ILE A 64 21.16 -9.45 5.98
N TYR A 65 21.87 -10.56 6.21
CA TYR A 65 23.16 -10.83 5.57
C TYR A 65 23.01 -10.89 4.04
N GLN A 66 22.03 -11.67 3.57
CA GLN A 66 21.83 -11.87 2.13
C GLN A 66 21.24 -10.62 1.48
N ALA A 67 20.32 -9.92 2.14
CA ALA A 67 19.75 -8.68 1.61
C ALA A 67 20.83 -7.61 1.38
N VAL A 68 21.69 -7.35 2.39
CA VAL A 68 22.78 -6.37 2.29
C VAL A 68 23.81 -6.79 1.24
N LYS A 69 24.23 -8.06 1.27
CA LYS A 69 25.25 -8.57 0.33
C LYS A 69 24.76 -8.48 -1.11
N HIS A 70 23.54 -8.95 -1.38
CA HIS A 70 22.92 -8.85 -2.70
C HIS A 70 22.80 -7.40 -3.17
N LEU A 71 22.38 -6.48 -2.30
CA LEU A 71 22.27 -5.06 -2.63
C LEU A 71 23.62 -4.48 -3.08
N ILE A 72 24.70 -4.80 -2.36
CA ILE A 72 26.04 -4.30 -2.69
C ILE A 72 26.57 -4.90 -4.01
N GLU A 73 26.35 -6.20 -4.23
CA GLU A 73 26.93 -6.92 -5.37
C GLU A 73 26.16 -6.70 -6.68
N THR A 74 24.86 -6.46 -6.63
CA THR A 74 24.01 -6.41 -7.84
C THR A 74 23.74 -5.02 -8.38
N GLN A 75 23.92 -3.96 -7.58
CA GLN A 75 23.61 -2.60 -8.02
C GLN A 75 24.60 -2.11 -9.08
N LYS A 76 24.05 -1.69 -10.23
CA LYS A 76 24.76 -1.04 -11.34
C LYS A 76 24.92 0.46 -11.07
N TYR A 77 25.56 0.78 -9.95
CA TYR A 77 25.89 2.14 -9.53
C TYR A 77 27.31 2.16 -8.96
N PRO A 78 28.09 3.24 -9.12
CA PRO A 78 29.47 3.26 -8.62
C PRO A 78 29.52 2.98 -7.12
N ARG A 79 30.34 2.01 -6.69
CA ARG A 79 30.35 1.48 -5.32
C ARG A 79 30.74 2.55 -4.29
N GLU A 80 31.59 3.48 -4.69
CA GLU A 80 32.02 4.65 -3.93
C GLU A 80 30.93 5.73 -3.79
N LYS A 81 29.84 5.62 -4.56
CA LYS A 81 28.72 6.57 -4.55
C LYS A 81 27.51 6.07 -3.75
N PHE A 82 27.57 4.90 -3.13
CA PHE A 82 26.53 4.49 -2.20
C PHE A 82 27.07 3.72 -1.00
N ASP A 83 26.41 3.88 0.12
CA ASP A 83 26.67 3.15 1.36
C ASP A 83 25.37 2.53 1.87
N VAL A 84 25.48 1.38 2.54
CA VAL A 84 24.33 0.71 3.17
C VAL A 84 24.42 0.90 4.67
N PHE A 85 23.42 1.56 5.25
CA PHE A 85 23.27 1.74 6.69
C PHE A 85 22.22 0.78 7.22
N VAL A 86 22.60 -0.02 8.21
CA VAL A 86 21.68 -0.89 8.94
C VAL A 86 21.53 -0.36 10.36
N VAL A 87 20.30 -0.05 10.76
CA VAL A 87 20.00 0.39 12.13
C VAL A 87 19.48 -0.80 12.91
N ALA A 88 20.34 -1.43 13.69
CA ALA A 88 19.98 -2.53 14.57
C ALA A 88 19.31 -1.96 15.84
N HIS A 89 17.98 -2.05 15.92
CA HIS A 89 17.20 -1.49 17.02
C HIS A 89 16.74 -2.58 17.98
N ASN A 90 17.18 -2.55 19.23
CA ASN A 90 16.81 -3.53 20.27
C ASN A 90 17.03 -5.01 19.84
N CYS A 91 18.03 -5.29 19.01
CA CYS A 91 18.32 -6.66 18.58
C CYS A 91 18.93 -7.47 19.73
N GLN A 92 18.50 -8.72 19.85
CA GLN A 92 19.03 -9.71 20.81
C GLN A 92 19.75 -10.87 20.09
N ASP A 93 19.72 -10.86 18.76
CA ASP A 93 20.28 -11.88 17.88
C ASP A 93 21.53 -11.35 17.15
N ARG A 94 21.99 -12.06 16.10
CA ARG A 94 23.21 -11.71 15.37
C ARG A 94 22.99 -10.71 14.23
N THR A 95 21.87 -9.99 14.20
CA THR A 95 21.53 -9.03 13.12
C THR A 95 22.66 -8.02 12.85
N ALA A 96 23.18 -7.37 13.91
CA ALA A 96 24.22 -6.34 13.76
C ALA A 96 25.54 -6.93 13.23
N GLU A 97 25.97 -8.06 13.79
CA GLU A 97 27.18 -8.78 13.37
C GLU A 97 27.09 -9.21 11.89
N LEU A 98 25.94 -9.75 11.47
CA LEU A 98 25.72 -10.22 10.12
C LEU A 98 25.63 -9.07 9.11
N ALA A 99 25.01 -7.96 9.48
CA ALA A 99 24.96 -6.75 8.64
C ALA A 99 26.36 -6.18 8.38
N GLU A 100 27.19 -6.09 9.43
CA GLU A 100 28.57 -5.62 9.32
C GLU A 100 29.42 -6.56 8.45
N LYS A 101 29.29 -7.88 8.66
CA LYS A 101 29.95 -8.90 7.83
C LYS A 101 29.53 -8.86 6.36
N ALA A 102 28.32 -8.41 6.05
CA ALA A 102 27.84 -8.22 4.68
C ALA A 102 28.32 -6.91 4.05
N GLY A 103 28.98 -6.02 4.81
CA GLY A 103 29.56 -4.77 4.33
C GLY A 103 28.70 -3.53 4.57
N ALA A 104 27.69 -3.60 5.44
CA ALA A 104 26.93 -2.43 5.88
C ALA A 104 27.65 -1.64 6.99
N LYS A 105 27.38 -0.34 7.05
CA LYS A 105 27.67 0.53 8.19
C LYS A 105 26.56 0.34 9.23
N VAL A 106 26.89 -0.23 10.38
CA VAL A 106 25.88 -0.57 11.39
C VAL A 106 25.76 0.54 12.44
N LEU A 107 24.53 0.97 12.68
CA LEU A 107 24.15 1.90 13.73
C LEU A 107 23.32 1.13 14.77
N VAL A 108 23.83 1.04 16.01
CA VAL A 108 23.12 0.33 17.08
C VAL A 108 22.28 1.31 17.89
N LEU A 109 20.97 1.07 17.94
CA LEU A 109 20.03 1.83 18.75
C LEU A 109 19.44 0.89 19.80
N ASN A 110 19.61 1.19 21.08
CA ASN A 110 18.99 0.43 22.16
C ASN A 110 18.18 1.35 23.05
N ASP A 111 16.94 0.96 23.32
CA ASP A 111 16.07 1.68 24.22
C ASP A 111 16.55 1.52 25.66
N ALA A 112 16.35 2.57 26.46
CA ALA A 112 16.57 2.46 27.90
C ALA A 112 15.60 1.42 28.50
N PRO A 113 16.01 0.67 29.55
CA PRO A 113 15.14 -0.30 30.21
C PRO A 113 13.78 0.31 30.61
N GLY A 114 12.69 -0.28 30.13
CA GLY A 114 11.32 0.17 30.42
C GLY A 114 10.76 1.22 29.45
N GLN A 115 11.57 1.74 28.52
CA GLN A 115 11.09 2.51 27.38
C GLN A 115 10.78 1.56 26.21
N LYS A 116 9.68 1.82 25.50
CA LYS A 116 9.40 1.19 24.21
C LYS A 116 9.40 2.29 23.16
N THR A 117 10.51 2.43 22.45
CA THR A 117 10.56 3.38 21.35
C THR A 117 9.82 2.79 20.15
N TYR A 118 9.06 3.63 19.48
CA TYR A 118 8.20 3.27 18.36
C TYR A 118 9.01 2.95 17.08
N LEU A 119 8.36 2.26 16.13
CA LEU A 119 8.96 1.71 14.91
C LEU A 119 9.68 2.74 14.01
N TYR A 120 9.31 4.01 14.09
CA TYR A 120 9.96 5.09 13.32
C TYR A 120 11.35 5.48 13.83
N ALA A 121 11.69 5.12 15.08
CA ALA A 121 12.91 5.59 15.73
C ALA A 121 14.22 5.18 15.06
N PRO A 122 14.42 3.93 14.58
CA PRO A 122 15.62 3.61 13.82
C PRO A 122 15.76 4.46 12.56
N ILE A 123 14.66 4.75 11.87
CA ILE A 123 14.65 5.59 10.66
C ILE A 123 15.05 7.02 11.03
N LYS A 124 14.42 7.58 12.07
CA LYS A 124 14.75 8.91 12.58
C LYS A 124 16.21 9.01 13.00
N TYR A 125 16.70 8.04 13.77
CA TYR A 125 18.08 8.01 14.27
C TYR A 125 19.10 8.04 13.12
N CYS A 126 18.89 7.22 12.08
CA CYS A 126 19.77 7.22 10.92
C CYS A 126 19.66 8.52 10.11
N ILE A 127 18.45 9.05 9.89
CA ILE A 127 18.30 10.34 9.19
C ILE A 127 18.98 11.47 9.97
N ASP A 128 18.83 11.54 11.29
CA ASP A 128 19.49 12.55 12.13
C ASP A 128 21.02 12.40 12.08
N TYR A 129 21.54 11.17 12.11
CA TYR A 129 22.97 10.89 11.90
C TYR A 129 23.46 11.39 10.53
N LEU A 130 22.74 11.05 9.45
CA LEU A 130 23.09 11.45 8.08
C LEU A 130 23.00 12.97 7.86
N LEU A 131 22.05 13.63 8.52
CA LEU A 131 21.91 15.09 8.48
C LEU A 131 23.04 15.82 9.18
N GLY A 132 23.66 15.19 10.19
CA GLY A 132 24.85 15.70 10.87
C GLY A 132 26.16 15.52 10.11
N LEU A 133 26.16 14.81 8.98
CA LEU A 133 27.33 14.67 8.12
C LEU A 133 27.49 15.89 7.20
N GLU A 134 28.71 16.43 7.15
CA GLU A 134 29.06 17.61 6.37
C GLU A 134 30.15 17.31 5.32
N GLY A 135 30.30 18.21 4.35
CA GLY A 135 31.34 18.13 3.34
C GLY A 135 31.22 16.89 2.44
N GLU A 136 32.36 16.25 2.17
CA GLU A 136 32.45 15.06 1.31
C GLU A 136 31.70 13.84 1.89
N GLU A 137 31.45 13.83 3.20
CA GLU A 137 30.68 12.77 3.88
C GLU A 137 29.16 12.89 3.74
N SER A 138 28.69 14.00 3.17
CA SER A 138 27.26 14.23 2.98
C SER A 138 26.67 13.39 1.85
N TYR A 139 25.42 12.96 2.04
CA TYR A 139 24.64 12.26 1.02
C TYR A 139 23.71 13.22 0.30
N ASP A 140 23.37 12.89 -0.93
CA ASP A 140 22.39 13.61 -1.76
C ASP A 140 20.96 13.17 -1.42
N PHE A 141 20.75 11.86 -1.27
CA PHE A 141 19.45 11.27 -0.94
C PHE A 141 19.57 9.91 -0.24
N VAL A 142 18.50 9.54 0.44
CA VAL A 142 18.32 8.28 1.18
C VAL A 142 17.35 7.39 0.42
N LEU A 143 17.65 6.10 0.37
CA LEU A 143 16.75 5.04 -0.09
C LEU A 143 16.40 4.14 1.09
N ARG A 144 15.15 4.19 1.57
CA ARG A 144 14.71 3.33 2.67
C ARG A 144 14.33 1.96 2.14
N LEU A 145 14.81 0.88 2.75
CA LEU A 145 14.40 -0.50 2.48
C LEU A 145 14.12 -1.21 3.81
N ASP A 146 13.28 -2.24 3.80
CA ASP A 146 13.17 -3.16 4.93
C ASP A 146 14.25 -4.26 4.84
N ALA A 147 14.52 -4.95 5.96
CA ALA A 147 15.61 -5.92 6.09
C ALA A 147 15.50 -7.17 5.19
N ASP A 148 14.31 -7.43 4.65
CA ASP A 148 14.01 -8.57 3.77
C ASP A 148 13.81 -8.16 2.30
N ASN A 149 14.03 -6.88 1.97
CA ASN A 149 13.75 -6.36 0.64
C ASN A 149 14.93 -6.54 -0.31
N TYR A 150 14.59 -6.79 -1.57
CA TYR A 150 15.53 -6.84 -2.68
C TYR A 150 15.14 -5.77 -3.70
N VAL A 151 16.08 -5.34 -4.54
CA VAL A 151 15.83 -4.32 -5.56
C VAL A 151 16.43 -4.74 -6.89
N ASN A 152 15.86 -4.27 -8.00
CA ASN A 152 16.45 -4.55 -9.31
C ASN A 152 17.83 -3.89 -9.46
N ALA A 153 18.71 -4.47 -10.29
CA ALA A 153 20.10 -4.03 -10.47
C ALA A 153 20.26 -2.54 -10.84
N GLU A 154 19.26 -1.93 -11.46
CA GLU A 154 19.30 -0.53 -11.91
C GLU A 154 18.65 0.44 -10.92
N PHE A 155 18.14 -0.04 -9.77
CA PHE A 155 17.33 0.71 -8.82
C PHE A 155 17.96 2.06 -8.43
N THR A 156 19.22 2.04 -7.96
CA THR A 156 19.94 3.26 -7.56
C THR A 156 20.06 4.25 -8.72
N SER A 157 20.36 3.74 -9.93
CA SER A 157 20.56 4.59 -11.10
C SER A 157 19.26 5.27 -11.54
N LEU A 158 18.14 4.56 -11.47
CA LEU A 158 16.81 5.06 -11.84
C LEU A 158 16.31 6.10 -10.82
N MET A 159 16.55 5.86 -9.53
CA MET A 159 16.26 6.85 -8.47
C MET A 159 17.15 8.09 -8.61
N ASN A 160 18.44 7.92 -8.90
CA ASN A 160 19.32 9.05 -9.19
C ASN A 160 18.84 9.84 -10.40
N ASP A 161 18.41 9.19 -11.49
CA ASP A 161 17.91 9.90 -12.67
C ASP A 161 16.68 10.75 -12.35
N ALA A 162 15.77 10.26 -11.49
CA ALA A 162 14.66 11.06 -10.97
C ALA A 162 15.16 12.22 -10.08
N TYR A 163 16.09 11.96 -9.15
CA TYR A 163 16.67 12.99 -8.28
C TYR A 163 17.34 14.12 -9.07
N GLN A 164 18.14 13.80 -10.08
CA GLN A 164 18.79 14.78 -10.95
C GLN A 164 17.79 15.54 -11.83
N ALA A 165 16.59 15.00 -12.06
CA ALA A 165 15.48 15.69 -12.69
C ALA A 165 14.69 16.59 -11.72
N GLY A 166 15.15 16.76 -10.47
CA GLY A 166 14.53 17.62 -9.46
C GLY A 166 13.55 16.91 -8.53
N VAL A 167 13.47 15.58 -8.57
CA VAL A 167 12.57 14.83 -7.67
C VAL A 167 13.18 14.71 -6.27
N ASP A 168 12.42 15.15 -5.27
CA ASP A 168 12.84 15.13 -3.87
C ASP A 168 12.32 13.93 -3.08
N PHE A 169 11.14 13.45 -3.47
CA PHE A 169 10.41 12.43 -2.74
C PHE A 169 9.77 11.49 -3.75
N ALA A 170 10.16 10.21 -3.73
CA ALA A 170 9.66 9.24 -4.70
C ALA A 170 9.44 7.85 -4.09
N ARG A 171 8.61 7.05 -4.78
CA ARG A 171 8.46 5.62 -4.52
C ARG A 171 8.78 4.77 -5.75
N PRO A 172 9.14 3.50 -5.55
CA PRO A 172 9.34 2.52 -6.60
C PRO A 172 8.03 1.78 -6.92
N TYR A 173 8.12 0.86 -7.88
CA TYR A 173 7.15 -0.21 -8.07
C TYR A 173 7.35 -1.30 -6.99
N GLU A 174 6.25 -1.73 -6.37
CA GLU A 174 6.22 -2.86 -5.43
C GLU A 174 6.01 -4.19 -6.16
N GLY A 175 7.07 -4.98 -6.20
CA GLY A 175 7.11 -6.35 -6.72
C GLY A 175 7.06 -7.40 -5.61
N ALA A 176 6.99 -8.66 -6.03
CA ALA A 176 6.97 -9.81 -5.12
C ALA A 176 8.13 -10.76 -5.43
N LEU A 177 8.84 -11.21 -4.39
CA LEU A 177 9.88 -12.24 -4.49
C LEU A 177 9.28 -13.63 -4.70
N ASN A 178 8.30 -13.96 -3.88
CA ASN A 178 7.69 -15.28 -3.79
C ASN A 178 6.27 -15.32 -4.37
N GLY A 179 5.90 -14.35 -5.20
CA GLY A 179 4.54 -14.22 -5.74
C GLY A 179 4.10 -15.34 -6.69
N ALA A 180 4.90 -16.40 -6.87
CA ALA A 180 4.51 -17.65 -7.55
C ALA A 180 4.44 -18.88 -6.62
N GLN A 181 4.81 -18.76 -5.33
CA GLN A 181 4.99 -19.87 -4.39
C GLN A 181 3.67 -20.62 -4.11
N ASN A 182 2.59 -19.90 -3.84
CA ASN A 182 1.26 -20.47 -3.56
C ASN A 182 0.13 -19.48 -3.87
N PHE A 183 -1.12 -19.84 -3.58
CA PHE A 183 -2.25 -18.96 -3.84
C PHE A 183 -2.19 -17.62 -3.10
N TYR A 184 -1.89 -17.61 -1.79
CA TYR A 184 -1.86 -16.40 -0.97
C TYR A 184 -0.77 -15.44 -1.44
N THR A 185 0.44 -15.94 -1.69
CA THR A 185 1.54 -15.13 -2.22
C THR A 185 1.20 -14.48 -3.56
N LYS A 186 0.58 -15.22 -4.49
CA LYS A 186 0.11 -14.70 -5.78
C LYS A 186 -0.97 -13.63 -5.61
N ALA A 187 -1.94 -13.87 -4.74
CA ALA A 187 -3.04 -12.93 -4.52
C ALA A 187 -2.56 -11.65 -3.81
N CYS A 188 -1.69 -11.76 -2.81
CA CYS A 188 -1.01 -10.62 -2.20
C CYS A 188 -0.20 -9.84 -3.23
N ALA A 189 0.62 -10.51 -4.06
CA ALA A 189 1.41 -9.87 -5.11
C ALA A 189 0.53 -9.07 -6.08
N LEU A 190 -0.60 -9.63 -6.53
CA LEU A 190 -1.57 -8.92 -7.36
C LEU A 190 -2.16 -7.70 -6.64
N PHE A 191 -2.48 -7.82 -5.34
CA PHE A 191 -3.05 -6.74 -4.55
C PHE A 191 -2.09 -5.57 -4.36
N TYR A 192 -0.82 -5.81 -4.02
CA TYR A 192 0.16 -4.73 -3.81
C TYR A 192 0.60 -4.09 -5.13
N ALA A 193 0.79 -4.89 -6.18
CA ALA A 193 1.09 -4.38 -7.51
C ALA A 193 -0.01 -3.51 -8.12
N PHE A 194 -1.25 -3.64 -7.62
CA PHE A 194 -2.38 -2.84 -8.06
C PHE A 194 -2.07 -1.34 -7.98
N ASP A 195 -1.64 -0.86 -6.80
CA ASP A 195 -1.43 0.56 -6.60
C ASP A 195 -0.24 1.08 -7.42
N SER A 196 0.81 0.28 -7.59
CA SER A 196 1.93 0.61 -8.48
C SER A 196 1.47 0.82 -9.93
N ARG A 197 0.71 -0.15 -10.47
CA ARG A 197 0.33 -0.18 -11.89
C ARG A 197 -0.81 0.77 -12.25
N PHE A 198 -1.88 0.75 -11.46
CA PHE A 198 -3.12 1.45 -11.77
C PHE A 198 -3.15 2.82 -11.11
N GLY A 199 -2.72 2.92 -9.86
CA GLY A 199 -2.70 4.17 -9.11
C GLY A 199 -1.51 5.06 -9.47
N SER A 200 -0.33 4.71 -8.96
CA SER A 200 0.89 5.52 -9.02
C SER A 200 1.34 5.87 -10.45
N ARG A 201 1.21 4.96 -11.41
CA ARG A 201 1.45 5.27 -12.83
C ARG A 201 0.55 6.38 -13.33
N VAL A 202 -0.76 6.26 -13.10
CA VAL A 202 -1.73 7.25 -13.58
C VAL A 202 -1.52 8.56 -12.86
N ARG A 203 -1.28 8.53 -11.54
CA ARG A 203 -1.00 9.72 -10.74
C ARG A 203 0.20 10.50 -11.30
N GLU A 204 1.33 9.83 -11.49
CA GLU A 204 2.54 10.46 -12.02
C GLU A 204 2.30 11.08 -13.41
N ARG A 205 1.56 10.38 -14.28
CA ARG A 205 1.29 10.87 -15.63
C ARG A 205 0.35 12.06 -15.68
N LEU A 206 -0.58 12.16 -14.74
CA LEU A 206 -1.52 13.27 -14.62
C LEU A 206 -1.01 14.40 -13.72
N GLY A 207 0.20 14.27 -13.19
CA GLY A 207 0.76 15.28 -12.29
C GLY A 207 0.22 15.22 -10.86
N ILE A 208 -0.58 14.22 -10.51
CA ILE A 208 -1.11 13.96 -9.17
C ILE A 208 0.03 13.38 -8.29
N ALA A 209 0.05 13.73 -7.00
CA ALA A 209 1.05 13.18 -6.07
C ALA A 209 0.90 11.66 -5.91
N ALA A 210 2.00 10.93 -6.04
CA ALA A 210 2.06 9.50 -5.73
C ALA A 210 1.96 9.27 -4.23
N HIS A 211 1.43 8.10 -3.83
CA HIS A 211 1.28 7.74 -2.43
C HIS A 211 2.55 7.06 -1.99
N ILE A 212 3.41 7.74 -1.24
CA ILE A 212 4.68 7.14 -0.83
C ILE A 212 4.46 6.37 0.48
N ASN A 213 4.26 5.08 0.33
CA ASN A 213 4.11 4.09 1.38
C ASN A 213 5.04 2.91 1.09
N GLY A 214 5.36 2.15 2.13
CA GLY A 214 6.19 0.98 2.02
C GLY A 214 7.66 1.27 1.70
N PRO A 215 8.40 0.21 1.31
CA PRO A 215 9.82 0.30 1.12
C PRO A 215 10.24 0.84 -0.24
N GLY A 216 11.54 1.08 -0.37
CA GLY A 216 12.24 1.64 -1.52
C GLY A 216 11.97 3.13 -1.75
N SER A 217 11.36 3.81 -0.78
CA SER A 217 11.13 5.25 -0.84
C SER A 217 12.44 6.04 -0.88
N MET A 218 12.46 7.07 -1.73
CA MET A 218 13.57 8.00 -1.88
C MET A 218 13.27 9.31 -1.17
N PHE A 219 14.17 9.77 -0.31
CA PHE A 219 14.11 11.07 0.37
C PHE A 219 15.37 11.86 0.05
N SER A 220 15.24 13.04 -0.56
CA SER A 220 16.40 13.90 -0.72
C SER A 220 16.86 14.47 0.62
N MET A 221 18.18 14.64 0.78
CA MET A 221 18.73 15.27 1.97
C MET A 221 18.37 16.76 2.05
N ARG A 222 18.10 17.41 0.90
CA ARG A 222 17.60 18.80 0.88
C ARG A 222 16.18 18.92 1.44
N MET A 223 15.29 17.99 1.09
CA MET A 223 13.94 17.95 1.64
C MET A 223 13.98 17.63 3.14
N LEU A 224 14.76 16.61 3.53
CA LEU A 224 14.90 16.23 4.94
C LEU A 224 15.43 17.38 5.79
N ARG A 225 16.40 18.17 5.29
CA ARG A 225 16.84 19.41 5.97
C ARG A 225 15.72 20.43 6.10
N ALA A 226 14.94 20.65 5.03
CA ALA A 226 13.88 21.64 5.02
C ALA A 226 12.71 21.30 5.97
N CYS A 227 12.36 20.01 6.12
CA CYS A 227 11.29 19.58 7.02
C CYS A 227 11.76 19.23 8.45
N GLY A 228 13.05 19.39 8.76
CA GLY A 228 13.59 19.10 10.11
C GLY A 228 13.78 17.61 10.41
N GLY A 229 13.99 16.78 9.38
CA GLY A 229 14.28 15.36 9.49
C GLY A 229 13.04 14.47 9.38
N TYR A 230 13.08 13.30 10.04
CA TYR A 230 11.97 12.35 10.09
C TYR A 230 11.07 12.67 11.30
N ASP A 231 9.89 13.22 11.03
CA ASP A 231 8.98 13.86 12.00
C ASP A 231 7.76 13.01 12.36
N CYS A 232 7.82 11.69 12.12
CA CYS A 232 6.70 10.78 12.32
C CYS A 232 6.65 10.22 13.73
N THR A 233 5.44 9.90 14.19
CA THR A 233 5.18 9.39 15.56
C THR A 233 4.27 8.17 15.60
N SER A 234 3.63 7.83 14.48
CA SER A 234 2.63 6.78 14.40
C SER A 234 3.21 5.42 13.97
N ILE A 235 2.35 4.40 14.00
CA ILE A 235 2.67 3.04 13.54
C ILE A 235 2.75 2.98 12.01
N SER A 236 2.08 3.90 11.31
CA SER A 236 2.11 4.03 9.86
C SER A 236 2.94 5.25 9.49
N ASP A 237 4.20 5.22 9.91
CA ASP A 237 5.16 6.31 9.81
C ASP A 237 5.39 6.75 8.36
N ASP A 238 5.39 5.80 7.42
CA ASP A 238 5.50 6.05 5.99
C ASP A 238 4.34 6.91 5.46
N ALA A 239 3.11 6.52 5.75
CA ALA A 239 1.91 7.24 5.33
C ALA A 239 1.77 8.58 6.06
N GLU A 240 2.13 8.65 7.35
CA GLU A 240 2.19 9.89 8.12
C GLU A 240 3.20 10.87 7.51
N PHE A 241 4.41 10.40 7.18
CA PHE A 241 5.45 11.19 6.54
C PHE A 241 4.94 11.74 5.21
N ASN A 242 4.37 10.87 4.37
CA ASN A 242 3.82 11.26 3.09
C ASN A 242 2.72 12.32 3.22
N PHE A 243 1.82 12.20 4.21
CA PHE A 243 0.80 13.22 4.45
C PHE A 243 1.39 14.54 4.94
N ASN A 244 2.36 14.53 5.85
CA ASN A 244 3.02 15.76 6.29
C ASN A 244 3.71 16.47 5.12
N ARG A 245 4.49 15.73 4.31
CA ARG A 245 5.15 16.27 3.12
C ARG A 245 4.15 16.84 2.11
N MET A 246 3.03 16.15 1.85
CA MET A 246 1.97 16.68 0.99
C MET A 246 1.32 17.95 1.56
N LEU A 247 1.09 18.02 2.87
CA LEU A 247 0.57 19.22 3.54
C LEU A 247 1.58 20.37 3.53
N GLU A 248 2.87 20.11 3.37
CA GLU A 248 3.91 21.13 3.15
C GLU A 248 4.04 21.54 1.67
N GLY A 249 3.28 20.89 0.77
CA GLY A 249 3.32 21.17 -0.67
C GLY A 249 4.38 20.36 -1.43
N VAL A 250 5.05 19.41 -0.77
CA VAL A 250 5.96 18.48 -1.43
C VAL A 250 5.15 17.41 -2.15
N LYS A 251 5.46 17.20 -3.43
CA LYS A 251 4.82 16.18 -4.24
C LYS A 251 5.63 14.88 -4.19
N GLY A 252 4.96 13.77 -3.87
CA GLY A 252 5.49 12.44 -4.09
C GLY A 252 5.47 12.05 -5.58
N HIS A 253 6.55 11.44 -6.04
CA HIS A 253 6.72 10.97 -7.42
C HIS A 253 6.83 9.45 -7.52
N TYR A 254 6.64 8.94 -8.74
CA TYR A 254 6.74 7.51 -9.02
C TYR A 254 7.86 7.18 -10.02
N VAL A 255 8.76 6.28 -9.63
CA VAL A 255 9.85 5.75 -10.47
C VAL A 255 9.55 4.30 -10.80
N GLU A 256 8.70 4.10 -11.82
CA GLU A 256 8.11 2.79 -12.12
C GLU A 256 9.10 1.66 -12.47
N ASP A 257 10.25 2.02 -13.04
CA ASP A 257 11.28 1.04 -13.43
C ASP A 257 12.20 0.66 -12.27
N ALA A 258 12.21 1.45 -11.19
CA ALA A 258 12.83 1.05 -9.93
C ALA A 258 11.86 0.10 -9.24
N VAL A 259 12.28 -1.14 -9.01
CA VAL A 259 11.42 -2.18 -8.43
C VAL A 259 12.03 -2.64 -7.11
N VAL A 260 11.23 -2.54 -6.04
CA VAL A 260 11.50 -3.20 -4.77
C VAL A 260 10.69 -4.48 -4.70
N TYR A 261 11.31 -5.57 -4.27
CA TYR A 261 10.69 -6.88 -4.17
C TYR A 261 10.56 -7.26 -2.69
N GLU A 262 9.32 -7.53 -2.28
CA GLU A 262 8.97 -7.94 -0.93
C GLU A 262 8.64 -9.43 -0.84
N ASP A 263 8.84 -10.00 0.35
CA ASP A 263 8.29 -11.31 0.71
C ASP A 263 6.79 -11.18 1.03
N MET A 264 5.96 -11.81 0.20
CA MET A 264 4.51 -11.78 0.33
C MET A 264 4.01 -12.80 1.36
N PRO A 265 2.97 -12.50 2.16
CA PRO A 265 2.37 -13.47 3.07
C PRO A 265 1.94 -14.75 2.33
N SER A 266 2.29 -15.91 2.90
CA SER A 266 2.05 -17.21 2.26
C SER A 266 0.90 -18.01 2.85
N SER A 267 0.33 -17.54 3.95
CA SER A 267 -0.84 -18.15 4.59
C SER A 267 -1.92 -17.13 4.90
N PHE A 268 -3.13 -17.63 5.17
CA PHE A 268 -4.22 -16.80 5.67
C PHE A 268 -3.86 -16.11 7.00
N HIS A 269 -3.20 -16.82 7.91
CA HIS A 269 -2.84 -16.30 9.23
C HIS A 269 -1.86 -15.12 9.11
N ASP A 270 -0.85 -15.24 8.24
CA ASP A 270 0.12 -14.16 8.01
C ASP A 270 -0.55 -12.96 7.33
N THR A 271 -1.44 -13.21 6.36
CA THR A 271 -2.24 -12.17 5.70
C THR A 271 -3.12 -11.43 6.72
N LEU A 272 -3.81 -12.16 7.60
CA LEU A 272 -4.65 -11.59 8.66
C LEU A 272 -3.83 -10.70 9.60
N ASN A 273 -2.66 -11.16 10.04
CA ASN A 273 -1.81 -10.38 10.95
C ASN A 273 -1.23 -9.13 10.27
N ARG A 274 -0.87 -9.21 8.98
CA ARG A 274 -0.46 -8.04 8.18
C ARG A 274 -1.62 -7.04 8.06
N ASN A 275 -2.82 -7.50 7.69
CA ASN A 275 -3.99 -6.65 7.54
C ASN A 275 -4.47 -6.03 8.86
N LYS A 276 -4.31 -6.74 9.98
CA LYS A 276 -4.59 -6.18 11.31
C LYS A 276 -3.74 -4.96 11.63
N ARG A 277 -2.44 -5.03 11.32
CA ARG A 277 -1.50 -3.91 11.49
C ARG A 277 -1.88 -2.73 10.60
N ILE A 278 -2.13 -2.99 9.31
CA ILE A 278 -2.51 -1.95 8.34
C ILE A 278 -3.83 -1.26 8.73
N GLY A 279 -4.85 -2.05 9.09
CA GLY A 279 -6.17 -1.53 9.46
C GLY A 279 -6.12 -0.66 10.73
N SER A 280 -5.36 -1.09 11.75
CA SER A 280 -5.19 -0.33 12.98
C SER A 280 -4.39 0.96 12.77
N GLY A 281 -3.28 0.89 12.01
CA GLY A 281 -2.47 2.07 11.66
C GLY A 281 -3.26 3.11 10.87
N SER A 282 -4.05 2.66 9.88
CA SER A 282 -4.91 3.53 9.06
C SER A 282 -5.90 4.33 9.92
N MET A 283 -6.47 3.71 10.97
CA MET A 283 -7.43 4.38 11.86
C MET A 283 -6.84 5.56 12.63
N GLY A 284 -5.54 5.51 12.96
CA GLY A 284 -4.83 6.63 13.58
C GLY A 284 -4.73 7.83 12.65
N LEU A 285 -4.43 7.60 11.37
CA LEU A 285 -4.24 8.66 10.37
C LEU A 285 -5.54 9.38 9.99
N LEU A 286 -6.68 8.68 10.06
CA LEU A 286 -8.01 9.20 9.69
C LEU A 286 -8.35 10.50 10.44
N LYS A 287 -8.14 10.52 11.75
CA LYS A 287 -8.70 11.56 12.62
C LYS A 287 -8.04 12.92 12.46
N GLY A 288 -6.80 12.97 11.96
CA GLY A 288 -6.01 14.20 11.86
C GLY A 288 -5.66 14.62 10.44
N GLN A 289 -5.04 13.72 9.67
CA GLN A 289 -4.41 14.11 8.41
C GLN A 289 -5.39 14.07 7.24
N LEU A 290 -6.30 13.09 7.17
CA LEU A 290 -7.23 12.97 6.04
C LEU A 290 -8.22 14.13 5.93
N LEU A 291 -8.76 14.63 7.04
CA LEU A 291 -9.65 15.80 7.02
C LEU A 291 -8.90 17.07 6.60
N LYS A 292 -7.63 17.22 6.99
CA LYS A 292 -6.78 18.33 6.53
C LYS A 292 -6.55 18.24 5.02
N MET A 293 -6.33 17.04 4.47
CA MET A 293 -6.23 16.85 3.01
C MET A 293 -7.52 17.28 2.32
N PHE A 294 -8.67 16.80 2.77
CA PHE A 294 -9.95 17.17 2.20
C PHE A 294 -10.17 18.69 2.21
N GLY A 295 -9.89 19.36 3.34
CA GLY A 295 -9.96 20.82 3.43
C GLY A 295 -8.98 21.53 2.49
N LYS A 296 -7.76 21.01 2.34
CA LYS A 296 -6.72 21.60 1.50
C LYS A 296 -7.04 21.53 0.01
N PHE A 297 -7.85 20.56 -0.43
CA PHE A 297 -8.39 20.55 -1.79
C PHE A 297 -9.20 21.82 -2.10
N PHE A 298 -10.10 22.23 -1.20
CA PHE A 298 -10.96 23.40 -1.44
C PHE A 298 -10.21 24.73 -1.38
N THR A 299 -9.06 24.79 -0.70
CA THR A 299 -8.25 26.02 -0.63
C THR A 299 -7.22 26.12 -1.74
N THR A 300 -6.73 25.00 -2.29
CA THR A 300 -5.65 24.98 -3.29
C THR A 300 -6.11 24.58 -4.69
N GLY A 301 -7.26 23.92 -4.83
CA GLY A 301 -7.71 23.29 -6.08
C GLY A 301 -6.84 22.10 -6.53
N ASN A 302 -5.82 21.69 -5.77
CA ASN A 302 -4.94 20.59 -6.15
C ASN A 302 -5.63 19.25 -5.88
N PHE A 303 -5.99 18.56 -6.97
CA PHE A 303 -6.70 17.28 -6.93
C PHE A 303 -5.95 16.18 -6.17
N SER A 304 -4.63 16.28 -6.00
CA SER A 304 -3.85 15.31 -5.20
C SER A 304 -4.36 15.17 -3.78
N TYR A 305 -4.87 16.25 -3.19
CA TYR A 305 -5.41 16.21 -1.83
C TYR A 305 -6.74 15.46 -1.74
N LEU A 306 -7.63 15.70 -2.71
CA LEU A 306 -8.92 14.99 -2.78
C LEU A 306 -8.71 13.53 -3.13
N GLU A 307 -7.84 13.24 -4.09
CA GLU A 307 -7.50 11.89 -4.52
C GLU A 307 -6.92 11.05 -3.37
N MET A 308 -6.01 11.63 -2.59
CA MET A 308 -5.45 11.00 -1.40
C MET A 308 -6.54 10.69 -0.36
N PHE A 309 -7.41 11.67 -0.10
CA PHE A 309 -8.55 11.48 0.78
C PHE A 309 -9.47 10.35 0.30
N LEU A 310 -9.83 10.33 -0.98
CA LEU A 310 -10.72 9.32 -1.58
C LEU A 310 -10.09 7.91 -1.58
N THR A 311 -8.78 7.79 -1.73
CA THR A 311 -8.11 6.50 -1.66
C THR A 311 -8.08 5.95 -0.24
N TYR A 312 -7.72 6.77 0.74
CA TYR A 312 -7.65 6.30 2.13
C TYR A 312 -9.03 6.16 2.78
N ILE A 313 -10.03 6.98 2.40
CA ILE A 313 -11.40 6.82 2.93
C ILE A 313 -11.99 5.46 2.55
N PHE A 314 -11.57 4.89 1.42
CA PHE A 314 -12.01 3.57 0.97
C PHE A 314 -11.74 2.46 2.00
N ASN A 315 -10.61 2.53 2.73
CA ASN A 315 -10.30 1.58 3.81
C ASN A 315 -11.35 1.60 4.93
N PHE A 316 -12.02 2.73 5.14
CA PHE A 316 -13.09 2.89 6.14
C PHE A 316 -14.46 2.52 5.56
N LEU A 317 -14.67 2.82 4.27
CA LEU A 317 -15.86 2.39 3.55
C LEU A 317 -15.93 0.86 3.43
N ALA A 318 -14.81 0.15 3.50
CA ALA A 318 -14.79 -1.31 3.60
C ALA A 318 -15.65 -1.83 4.77
N ILE A 319 -15.72 -1.09 5.89
CA ILE A 319 -16.60 -1.44 7.03
C ILE A 319 -18.07 -1.29 6.63
N LEU A 320 -18.44 -0.18 5.97
CA LEU A 320 -19.81 0.01 5.48
C LEU A 320 -20.20 -1.06 4.44
N ILE A 321 -19.29 -1.38 3.52
CA ILE A 321 -19.49 -2.43 2.52
C ILE A 321 -19.65 -3.80 3.19
N SER A 322 -18.88 -4.10 4.23
CA SER A 322 -18.87 -5.42 4.87
C SER A 322 -19.99 -5.60 5.90
N VAL A 323 -20.52 -4.53 6.47
CA VAL A 323 -21.52 -4.58 7.56
C VAL A 323 -22.87 -4.03 7.11
N TRP A 324 -22.93 -2.77 6.67
CA TRP A 324 -24.20 -2.11 6.34
C TRP A 324 -24.88 -2.75 5.14
N ILE A 325 -24.14 -2.98 4.05
CA ILE A 325 -24.70 -3.50 2.80
C ILE A 325 -25.37 -4.88 3.00
N PRO A 326 -24.70 -5.90 3.58
CA PRO A 326 -25.36 -7.18 3.83
C PRO A 326 -26.59 -7.07 4.73
N LEU A 327 -26.49 -6.34 5.85
CA LEU A 327 -27.60 -6.21 6.80
C LEU A 327 -28.81 -5.50 6.19
N TYR A 328 -28.58 -4.40 5.47
CA TYR A 328 -29.66 -3.66 4.82
C TYR A 328 -30.35 -4.52 3.75
N TYR A 329 -29.60 -5.23 2.90
CA TYR A 329 -30.22 -6.02 1.82
C TYR A 329 -30.91 -7.29 2.33
N ILE A 330 -30.43 -7.91 3.42
CA ILE A 330 -31.17 -8.98 4.11
C ILE A 330 -32.50 -8.44 4.65
N TYR A 331 -32.47 -7.28 5.32
CA TYR A 331 -33.68 -6.63 5.83
C TYR A 331 -34.63 -6.25 4.68
N HIS A 332 -34.12 -5.61 3.62
CA HIS A 332 -34.89 -5.17 2.47
C HIS A 332 -35.57 -6.35 1.78
N PHE A 333 -34.83 -7.44 1.52
CA PHE A 333 -35.38 -8.66 0.93
C PHE A 333 -36.47 -9.26 1.82
N THR A 334 -36.20 -9.43 3.11
CA THR A 334 -37.15 -10.01 4.06
C THR A 334 -38.42 -9.17 4.17
N TYR A 335 -38.28 -7.85 4.31
CA TYR A 335 -39.40 -6.93 4.44
C TYR A 335 -40.29 -6.93 3.18
N THR A 336 -39.68 -6.81 1.99
CA THR A 336 -40.42 -6.82 0.73
C THR A 336 -41.06 -8.18 0.46
N ALA A 337 -40.39 -9.28 0.76
CA ALA A 337 -40.95 -10.63 0.63
C ALA A 337 -42.16 -10.85 1.53
N LEU A 338 -42.12 -10.40 2.79
CA LEU A 338 -43.25 -10.51 3.72
C LEU A 338 -44.49 -9.72 3.26
N ILE A 339 -44.28 -8.54 2.65
CA ILE A 339 -45.37 -7.74 2.06
C ILE A 339 -45.96 -8.45 0.83
N VAL A 340 -45.11 -8.93 -0.07
CA VAL A 340 -45.54 -9.61 -1.30
C VAL A 340 -46.32 -10.89 -1.00
N ASN A 341 -45.98 -11.59 0.08
CA ASN A 341 -46.70 -12.78 0.55
C ASN A 341 -47.89 -12.46 1.47
N GLY A 342 -48.26 -11.19 1.64
CA GLY A 342 -49.43 -10.77 2.41
C GLY A 342 -49.30 -10.92 3.94
N VAL A 343 -48.08 -11.14 4.47
CA VAL A 343 -47.82 -11.26 5.91
C VAL A 343 -47.84 -9.89 6.60
N ILE A 344 -47.34 -8.86 5.92
CA ILE A 344 -47.32 -7.48 6.40
C ILE A 344 -48.23 -6.63 5.52
N ALA A 345 -49.22 -5.99 6.14
CA ALA A 345 -50.07 -5.02 5.46
C ALA A 345 -49.31 -3.70 5.22
N VAL A 346 -49.60 -3.04 4.10
CA VAL A 346 -49.03 -1.75 3.71
C VAL A 346 -50.13 -0.78 3.31
N GLU A 347 -49.96 0.49 3.66
CA GLU A 347 -50.98 1.52 3.44
C GLU A 347 -50.54 2.55 2.39
N TRP A 348 -49.24 2.81 2.27
CA TRP A 348 -48.76 3.96 1.49
C TRP A 348 -48.47 3.64 0.02
N MET A 349 -48.14 2.39 -0.29
CA MET A 349 -47.79 1.95 -1.64
C MET A 349 -48.45 0.60 -1.92
N PRO A 350 -48.87 0.33 -3.18
CA PRO A 350 -49.47 -0.95 -3.54
C PRO A 350 -48.44 -2.08 -3.43
N VAL A 351 -48.89 -3.31 -3.19
CA VAL A 351 -48.02 -4.51 -3.13
C VAL A 351 -47.16 -4.66 -4.39
N ALA A 352 -47.67 -4.25 -5.56
CA ALA A 352 -46.94 -4.25 -6.83
C ALA A 352 -45.65 -3.40 -6.78
N TYR A 353 -45.63 -2.29 -6.04
CA TYR A 353 -44.44 -1.46 -5.85
C TYR A 353 -43.33 -2.23 -5.12
N TYR A 354 -43.68 -2.93 -4.03
CA TYR A 354 -42.73 -3.74 -3.26
C TYR A 354 -42.25 -4.97 -4.04
N SER A 355 -43.11 -5.57 -4.87
CA SER A 355 -42.72 -6.63 -5.80
C SER A 355 -41.68 -6.14 -6.81
N SER A 356 -41.90 -4.97 -7.41
CA SER A 356 -40.92 -4.36 -8.32
C SER A 356 -39.62 -4.04 -7.61
N MET A 357 -39.66 -3.50 -6.39
CA MET A 357 -38.44 -3.23 -5.61
C MET A 357 -37.65 -4.51 -5.33
N LEU A 358 -38.32 -5.60 -4.93
CA LEU A 358 -37.68 -6.89 -4.68
C LEU A 358 -36.89 -7.37 -5.91
N TRP A 359 -37.51 -7.34 -7.09
CA TRP A 359 -36.87 -7.73 -8.34
C TRP A 359 -35.72 -6.79 -8.72
N THR A 360 -35.92 -5.48 -8.63
CA THR A 360 -34.87 -4.48 -8.90
C THR A 360 -33.67 -4.69 -7.96
N THR A 361 -33.90 -4.95 -6.68
CA THR A 361 -32.83 -5.22 -5.72
C THR A 361 -32.03 -6.46 -6.09
N LEU A 362 -32.68 -7.55 -6.49
CA LEU A 362 -31.99 -8.77 -6.93
C LEU A 362 -31.13 -8.51 -8.17
N TRP A 363 -31.69 -7.83 -9.18
CA TRP A 363 -30.95 -7.49 -10.40
C TRP A 363 -29.80 -6.52 -10.16
N CYS A 364 -30.00 -5.49 -9.32
CA CYS A 364 -28.94 -4.57 -8.92
C CYS A 364 -27.85 -5.30 -8.14
N ALA A 365 -28.19 -6.20 -7.23
CA ALA A 365 -27.21 -6.99 -6.48
C ALA A 365 -26.38 -7.87 -7.42
N VAL A 366 -27.02 -8.57 -8.36
CA VAL A 366 -26.32 -9.38 -9.38
C VAL A 366 -25.45 -8.50 -10.27
N GLY A 367 -25.96 -7.35 -10.73
CA GLY A 367 -25.23 -6.42 -11.60
C GLY A 367 -24.03 -5.76 -10.90
N ILE A 368 -24.18 -5.33 -9.65
CA ILE A 368 -23.10 -4.75 -8.85
C ILE A 368 -22.07 -5.82 -8.52
N ALA A 369 -22.49 -6.98 -8.01
CA ALA A 369 -21.56 -8.08 -7.70
C ALA A 369 -20.81 -8.53 -8.96
N GLY A 370 -21.51 -8.71 -10.07
CA GLY A 370 -20.93 -9.06 -11.37
C GLY A 370 -19.96 -7.98 -11.86
N GLY A 371 -20.39 -6.72 -11.91
CA GLY A 371 -19.56 -5.61 -12.38
C GLY A 371 -18.31 -5.40 -11.51
N LEU A 372 -18.46 -5.44 -10.18
CA LEU A 372 -17.33 -5.29 -9.26
C LEU A 372 -16.36 -6.47 -9.39
N PHE A 373 -16.86 -7.71 -9.42
CA PHE A 373 -16.00 -8.90 -9.49
C PHE A 373 -15.33 -9.02 -10.86
N VAL A 374 -16.03 -8.68 -11.95
CA VAL A 374 -15.47 -8.70 -13.30
C VAL A 374 -14.44 -7.61 -13.48
N LEU A 375 -14.76 -6.35 -13.14
CA LEU A 375 -13.84 -5.24 -13.38
C LEU A 375 -12.69 -5.21 -12.35
N PHE A 376 -13.01 -5.16 -11.06
CA PHE A 376 -12.03 -5.01 -9.97
C PHE A 376 -11.39 -6.34 -9.57
N GLY A 377 -12.10 -7.45 -9.71
CA GLY A 377 -11.54 -8.77 -9.43
C GLY A 377 -10.76 -9.30 -10.64
N PHE A 378 -11.49 -9.85 -11.61
CA PHE A 378 -10.90 -10.61 -12.72
C PHE A 378 -10.09 -9.73 -13.68
N GLY A 379 -10.63 -8.57 -14.09
CA GLY A 379 -10.03 -7.71 -15.10
C GLY A 379 -8.68 -7.14 -14.66
N GLN A 380 -8.62 -6.52 -13.49
CA GLN A 380 -7.38 -5.99 -12.92
C GLN A 380 -6.33 -7.08 -12.70
N ALA A 381 -6.73 -8.21 -12.10
CA ALA A 381 -5.83 -9.32 -11.86
C ALA A 381 -5.28 -9.90 -13.17
N ALA A 382 -6.12 -10.02 -14.20
CA ALA A 382 -5.70 -10.51 -15.51
C ALA A 382 -4.69 -9.56 -16.17
N ILE A 383 -4.90 -8.24 -16.09
CA ILE A 383 -3.96 -7.25 -16.63
C ILE A 383 -2.59 -7.38 -15.95
N LEU A 384 -2.55 -7.45 -14.61
CA LEU A 384 -1.30 -7.63 -13.86
C LEU A 384 -0.61 -8.96 -14.17
N ALA A 385 -1.37 -10.05 -14.18
CA ALA A 385 -0.89 -11.37 -14.53
C ALA A 385 -0.36 -11.47 -15.98
N PHE A 386 -0.84 -10.61 -16.88
CA PHE A 386 -0.39 -10.60 -18.27
C PHE A 386 0.83 -9.69 -18.49
N VAL A 387 0.81 -8.49 -17.92
CA VAL A 387 1.81 -7.45 -18.19
C VAL A 387 2.97 -7.49 -17.21
N ASP A 388 2.69 -7.67 -15.91
CA ASP A 388 3.65 -7.43 -14.84
C ASP A 388 4.09 -8.73 -14.13
N TYR A 389 3.71 -9.91 -14.63
CA TYR A 389 3.96 -11.22 -14.00
C TYR A 389 5.41 -11.46 -13.53
N LYS A 390 6.42 -10.96 -14.27
CA LYS A 390 7.82 -11.07 -13.86
C LYS A 390 8.13 -10.26 -12.60
N LYS A 391 7.54 -9.06 -12.47
CA LYS A 391 7.65 -8.23 -11.26
C LYS A 391 6.90 -8.86 -10.08
N LEU A 392 5.96 -9.77 -10.34
CA LEU A 392 5.20 -10.53 -9.33
C LEU A 392 5.87 -11.87 -8.96
N GLY A 393 7.13 -12.10 -9.35
CA GLY A 393 7.86 -13.33 -9.00
C GLY A 393 7.49 -14.55 -9.84
N ALA A 394 6.66 -14.43 -10.88
CA ALA A 394 6.31 -15.54 -11.76
C ALA A 394 7.26 -15.63 -12.97
N LYS A 395 7.67 -16.86 -13.33
CA LYS A 395 8.48 -17.09 -14.55
C LYS A 395 7.61 -17.11 -15.81
N ARG A 396 6.34 -17.52 -15.69
CA ARG A 396 5.38 -17.60 -16.81
C ARG A 396 4.01 -17.08 -16.38
N ARG A 397 3.31 -16.38 -17.29
CA ARG A 397 1.94 -15.86 -17.08
C ARG A 397 0.96 -16.90 -16.53
N ARG A 398 1.05 -18.15 -17.01
CA ARG A 398 0.16 -19.25 -16.58
C ARG A 398 0.20 -19.56 -15.09
N GLU A 399 1.31 -19.24 -14.42
CA GLU A 399 1.47 -19.46 -12.98
C GLU A 399 0.52 -18.56 -12.17
N MET A 400 0.04 -17.45 -12.74
CA MET A 400 -0.86 -16.50 -12.10
C MET A 400 -2.34 -16.79 -12.34
N ILE A 401 -2.71 -17.68 -13.27
CA ILE A 401 -4.12 -17.90 -13.67
C ILE A 401 -4.99 -18.32 -12.47
N SER A 402 -4.49 -19.21 -11.62
CA SER A 402 -5.22 -19.65 -10.43
C SER A 402 -5.52 -18.50 -9.47
N ALA A 403 -4.60 -17.53 -9.38
CA ALA A 403 -4.78 -16.36 -8.55
C ALA A 403 -5.79 -15.40 -9.16
N VAL A 404 -5.76 -15.17 -10.48
CA VAL A 404 -6.74 -14.35 -11.20
C VAL A 404 -8.16 -14.88 -10.98
N LEU A 405 -8.37 -16.19 -11.07
CA LEU A 405 -9.69 -16.81 -10.91
C LEU A 405 -10.27 -16.70 -9.50
N LEU A 406 -9.43 -16.61 -8.48
CA LEU A 406 -9.84 -16.55 -7.08
C LEU A 406 -9.61 -15.17 -6.46
N PHE A 407 -9.10 -14.21 -7.24
CA PHE A 407 -8.80 -12.86 -6.77
C PHE A 407 -10.02 -12.11 -6.22
N PRO A 408 -11.23 -12.18 -6.82
CA PRO A 408 -12.39 -11.52 -6.24
C PRO A 408 -12.72 -12.01 -4.82
N ALA A 409 -12.61 -13.33 -4.59
CA ALA A 409 -12.80 -13.89 -3.25
C ALA A 409 -11.71 -13.43 -2.28
N PHE A 410 -10.46 -13.32 -2.75
CA PHE A 410 -9.37 -12.76 -1.96
C PHE A 410 -9.61 -11.29 -1.59
N LEU A 411 -10.16 -10.45 -2.48
CA LEU A 411 -10.49 -9.05 -2.17
C LEU A 411 -11.55 -8.91 -1.06
N VAL A 412 -12.54 -9.81 -1.05
CA VAL A 412 -13.54 -9.88 0.04
C VAL A 412 -12.84 -10.25 1.35
N LEU A 413 -12.01 -11.29 1.33
CA LEU A 413 -11.23 -11.72 2.50
C LEU A 413 -10.32 -10.60 3.03
N TYR A 414 -9.65 -9.89 2.13
CA TYR A 414 -8.77 -8.77 2.46
C TYR A 414 -9.56 -7.64 3.12
N SER A 415 -10.72 -7.27 2.56
CA SER A 415 -11.62 -6.25 3.14
C SER A 415 -12.08 -6.62 4.56
N VAL A 416 -12.50 -7.87 4.78
CA VAL A 416 -12.96 -8.33 6.11
C VAL A 416 -11.82 -8.32 7.13
N THR A 417 -10.64 -8.82 6.75
CA THR A 417 -9.48 -8.87 7.65
C THR A 417 -8.94 -7.47 7.99
N LEU A 418 -9.01 -6.53 7.04
CA LEU A 418 -8.71 -5.12 7.30
C LEU A 418 -9.70 -4.49 8.29
N CYS A 419 -11.00 -4.79 8.17
CA CYS A 419 -12.02 -4.32 9.10
C CYS A 419 -11.79 -4.85 10.53
N ILE A 420 -11.42 -6.13 10.67
CA ILE A 420 -11.02 -6.71 11.96
C ILE A 420 -9.82 -5.93 12.54
N GLY A 421 -8.85 -5.60 11.69
CA GLY A 421 -7.70 -4.77 12.03
C GLY A 421 -8.06 -3.41 12.61
N ALA A 422 -8.92 -2.69 11.90
CA ALA A 422 -9.40 -1.36 12.30
C ALA A 422 -10.10 -1.35 13.67
N LEU A 423 -10.66 -2.48 14.10
CA LEU A 423 -11.34 -2.67 15.39
C LEU A 423 -10.46 -3.32 16.46
N SER A 424 -9.20 -3.62 16.16
CA SER A 424 -8.29 -4.36 17.04
C SER A 424 -7.04 -3.57 17.42
N LYS A 425 -6.43 -3.93 18.54
CA LYS A 425 -5.07 -3.48 18.89
C LYS A 425 -4.07 -4.52 18.35
N PRO A 426 -3.11 -4.14 17.50
CA PRO A 426 -2.15 -5.08 16.95
C PRO A 426 -1.19 -5.56 18.05
N SER A 427 -0.85 -6.85 18.00
CA SER A 427 0.29 -7.43 18.74
C SER A 427 1.47 -7.63 17.79
N TRP A 428 2.67 -7.33 18.27
CA TRP A 428 3.92 -7.55 17.52
C TRP A 428 4.50 -8.90 17.94
N GLY A 429 4.57 -9.83 17.00
CA GLY A 429 5.23 -11.13 17.15
C GLY A 429 6.21 -11.35 15.99
N LYS A 430 7.11 -12.34 16.13
CA LYS A 430 8.05 -12.72 15.05
C LYS A 430 7.25 -13.02 13.78
N VAL A 431 7.58 -12.35 12.69
CA VAL A 431 6.95 -12.59 11.38
C VAL A 431 7.48 -13.92 10.86
N SER A 432 6.58 -14.83 10.47
CA SER A 432 6.99 -16.05 9.79
C SER A 432 7.48 -15.66 8.39
N ARG A 433 8.74 -15.98 8.08
CA ARG A 433 9.35 -15.68 6.79
C ARG A 433 9.14 -16.86 5.85
N ASN A 434 8.91 -16.61 4.57
CA ASN A 434 8.93 -17.68 3.60
C ASN A 434 10.37 -18.14 3.36
N ALA A 435 10.52 -19.38 2.90
CA ALA A 435 11.82 -19.87 2.44
C ALA A 435 12.41 -18.85 1.45
N PRO A 436 13.71 -18.51 1.56
CA PRO A 436 14.31 -17.48 0.75
C PRO A 436 14.08 -17.77 -0.75
N PRO A 437 13.81 -16.74 -1.57
CA PRO A 437 13.66 -16.93 -3.01
C PRO A 437 14.91 -17.61 -3.57
N PRO A 438 14.75 -18.48 -4.59
CA PRO A 438 15.90 -19.14 -5.21
C PRO A 438 16.91 -18.08 -5.66
N GLN A 439 18.17 -18.34 -5.32
CA GLN A 439 19.31 -17.55 -5.77
C GLN A 439 19.17 -17.28 -7.27
N ALA A 440 19.49 -16.05 -7.69
CA ALA A 440 19.59 -15.73 -9.11
C ALA A 440 20.51 -16.79 -9.75
N ASP A 441 19.97 -17.55 -10.71
CA ASP A 441 20.74 -18.52 -11.47
C ASP A 441 22.02 -17.83 -11.97
N GLU A 442 23.17 -18.27 -11.45
CA GLU A 442 24.48 -17.97 -12.05
C GLU A 442 24.50 -18.64 -13.42
N GLY A 443 24.15 -17.89 -14.46
CA GLY A 443 24.37 -18.27 -15.86
C GLY A 443 23.20 -18.96 -16.55
N GLU A 444 22.60 -18.25 -17.51
CA GLU A 444 22.53 -18.64 -18.94
C GLU A 444 22.07 -17.47 -19.81
#